data_AF-A0A4R9JBR0-F1
#
_entry.id   AF-A0A4R9JBR0-F1
#
_cell.length_a   1.000
_cell.length_b   1.000
_cell.length_c   1.000
_cell.angle_alpha   90.00
_cell.angle_beta   90.00
_cell.angle_gamma   90.00
#
_symmetry.space_group_name_H-M   'P 1'
#
loop_
_entity.id
_entity.type
_entity.pdbx_description
1 polymer ?
#
loop_
_entity_poly.entity_id
_entity_poly.type
_entity_poly.pdbx_seq_one_letter_code
_entity_poly.pdbx_strand_id
1 'polypeptide(L)'
;MQNIFHLRTKRLLLSFVSLGVLLFFSVFIPDSGSFAEEPPPQKANSRIGDFAEKEFQEGWRKYSKEKDARPLKEWFKQHGTVHIGECKFKTLPESEEIQYLSLDCPGKKLNGFVYSGEERLRSPERIDSFRVKGPVKLGKSVYWELEFSAENLKAASSKPMPGDKSNPETKLVDKASTVNFGLQYFLSIAKHPIDRPTPKGKEIFFDSSCPLLYLGKDADFYWDKSLYYSFQASCLPDSPYSWIRIKADLSGNVLVDNQPTEELQEGARYLAKLKLESVEKDKIVWSDAELFHE
;
A
#
# COMPACT_ATOMS: atom_id res chain seq x y z
N MET A 1 16.10 -50.14 46.52
CA MET A 1 16.37 -49.22 47.64
C MET A 1 15.63 -47.91 47.31
N GLN A 2 14.40 -47.67 47.79
CA GLN A 2 14.06 -47.06 49.11
C GLN A 2 14.79 -45.73 49.30
N ASN A 3 14.19 -44.54 49.50
CA ASN A 3 12.96 -44.06 50.16
C ASN A 3 12.63 -42.67 49.53
N ILE A 4 11.41 -42.17 49.24
CA ILE A 4 10.14 -41.94 49.98
C ILE A 4 10.30 -41.31 51.37
N PHE A 5 9.96 -40.03 51.51
CA PHE A 5 9.19 -39.45 52.65
C PHE A 5 8.53 -38.14 52.13
N HIS A 6 7.20 -38.05 51.95
CA HIS A 6 6.14 -37.70 52.95
C HIS A 6 6.25 -36.25 53.46
N LEU A 7 5.21 -35.42 53.69
CA LEU A 7 3.81 -35.58 54.12
C LEU A 7 3.17 -34.15 53.97
N ARG A 8 2.06 -33.90 53.27
CA ARG A 8 0.63 -33.97 53.67
C ARG A 8 0.24 -33.14 54.92
N THR A 9 -0.77 -32.25 54.80
CA THR A 9 -2.04 -32.09 55.59
C THR A 9 -2.59 -30.65 55.52
N LYS A 10 -3.84 -30.37 55.06
CA LYS A 10 -5.17 -30.41 55.76
C LYS A 10 -5.23 -29.42 56.96
N ARG A 11 -6.29 -28.68 57.32
CA ARG A 11 -7.71 -28.41 56.93
C ARG A 11 -8.29 -27.50 58.07
N LEU A 12 -9.48 -26.88 57.87
CA LEU A 12 -10.44 -26.35 58.91
C LEU A 12 -10.06 -25.03 59.64
N LEU A 13 -10.91 -24.10 60.10
CA LEU A 13 -12.36 -23.93 60.39
C LEU A 13 -12.77 -22.45 60.11
N LEU A 14 -13.97 -22.05 59.66
CA LEU A 14 -15.33 -22.05 60.25
C LEU A 14 -15.54 -21.05 61.43
N SER A 15 -16.32 -19.98 61.19
CA SER A 15 -17.29 -19.32 62.12
C SER A 15 -17.78 -17.99 61.51
N PHE A 16 -18.98 -17.88 60.93
CA PHE A 16 -20.26 -17.49 61.56
C PHE A 16 -20.17 -16.32 62.57
N VAL A 17 -20.83 -15.19 62.27
CA VAL A 17 -21.91 -14.59 63.09
C VAL A 17 -22.74 -13.61 62.22
N SER A 18 -24.05 -13.76 62.35
CA SER A 18 -25.17 -13.04 61.77
C SER A 18 -25.53 -11.79 62.59
N LEU A 19 -26.10 -10.76 61.96
CA LEU A 19 -27.17 -9.85 62.45
C LEU A 19 -27.30 -8.74 61.36
N GLY A 20 -28.41 -8.49 60.65
CA GLY A 20 -29.82 -8.74 60.92
C GLY A 20 -30.51 -7.45 61.35
N VAL A 21 -30.93 -6.59 60.40
CA VAL A 21 -32.09 -5.68 60.56
C VAL A 21 -32.73 -5.44 59.19
N LEU A 22 -34.00 -5.84 59.10
CA LEU A 22 -34.98 -5.59 58.05
C LEU A 22 -35.88 -4.42 58.46
N LEU A 23 -36.78 -4.01 57.54
CA LEU A 23 -38.03 -3.23 57.70
C LEU A 23 -37.88 -1.71 57.41
N PHE A 24 -38.80 -1.01 56.72
CA PHE A 24 -40.05 -1.30 55.99
C PHE A 24 -40.38 -0.03 55.13
N PHE A 25 -40.95 -0.23 53.94
CA PHE A 25 -41.84 0.63 53.12
C PHE A 25 -41.86 2.17 53.27
N SER A 26 -41.75 2.86 52.13
CA SER A 26 -42.83 3.74 51.63
C SER A 26 -42.62 4.15 50.16
N VAL A 27 -43.67 3.96 49.38
CA VAL A 27 -43.87 4.38 47.99
C VAL A 27 -43.80 5.90 47.88
N PHE A 28 -43.01 6.41 46.93
CA PHE A 28 -43.22 7.72 46.30
C PHE A 28 -42.86 7.62 44.81
N ILE A 29 -43.88 7.73 43.97
CA ILE A 29 -43.81 8.11 42.55
C ILE A 29 -43.92 9.64 42.53
N PRO A 30 -43.02 10.36 41.83
CA PRO A 30 -43.38 11.06 40.60
C PRO A 30 -42.26 10.93 39.53
N ASP A 31 -42.55 10.51 38.31
CA ASP A 31 -43.21 11.21 37.19
C ASP A 31 -42.18 11.80 36.20
N SER A 32 -42.38 11.45 34.93
CA SER A 32 -41.85 12.10 33.72
C SER A 32 -40.32 12.25 33.55
N GLY A 33 -39.66 11.16 33.20
CA GLY A 33 -38.35 11.17 32.54
C GLY A 33 -38.43 10.40 31.24
N SER A 34 -38.91 11.06 30.18
CA SER A 34 -38.92 10.61 28.79
C SER A 34 -37.67 9.78 28.48
N PHE A 35 -37.85 8.46 28.32
CA PHE A 35 -36.89 7.63 27.63
C PHE A 35 -36.96 8.11 26.18
N ALA A 36 -36.05 9.02 25.82
CA ALA A 36 -35.85 9.42 24.45
C ALA A 36 -35.42 8.17 23.69
N GLU A 37 -36.41 7.51 23.10
CA GLU A 37 -36.25 6.58 22.01
C GLU A 37 -35.31 7.26 21.02
N GLU A 38 -34.11 6.70 20.91
CA GLU A 38 -33.11 7.13 19.94
C GLU A 38 -33.83 7.15 18.59
N PRO A 39 -33.99 8.31 17.93
CA PRO A 39 -34.81 8.38 16.74
C PRO A 39 -34.23 7.39 15.74
N PRO A 40 -35.06 6.53 15.12
CA PRO A 40 -34.59 5.62 14.10
C PRO A 40 -33.83 6.45 13.06
N PRO A 41 -32.70 5.96 12.51
CA PRO A 41 -31.86 6.75 11.62
C PRO A 41 -32.74 7.33 10.54
N GLN A 42 -33.00 8.64 10.65
CA GLN A 42 -33.76 9.38 9.66
C GLN A 42 -33.02 9.12 8.35
N LYS A 43 -33.71 8.51 7.39
CA LYS A 43 -33.24 8.42 6.01
C LYS A 43 -32.93 9.85 5.59
N ALA A 44 -31.66 10.22 5.68
CA ALA A 44 -31.17 11.47 5.14
C ALA A 44 -31.61 11.47 3.69
N ASN A 45 -32.42 12.45 3.30
CA ASN A 45 -32.78 12.68 1.92
C ASN A 45 -31.47 12.92 1.16
N SER A 46 -30.87 11.85 0.65
CA SER A 46 -29.54 11.89 0.06
C SER A 46 -29.63 12.72 -1.20
N ARG A 47 -29.18 13.97 -1.11
CA ARG A 47 -28.99 14.80 -2.29
C ARG A 47 -27.85 14.21 -3.09
N ILE A 48 -27.98 14.24 -4.41
CA ILE A 48 -26.88 13.93 -5.32
C ILE A 48 -25.87 15.07 -5.17
N GLY A 49 -24.66 14.77 -4.69
CA GLY A 49 -23.64 15.80 -4.48
C GLY A 49 -22.99 16.22 -5.79
N ASP A 50 -22.89 17.53 -6.04
CA ASP A 50 -22.16 18.11 -7.17
C ASP A 50 -20.84 18.75 -6.68
N PHE A 51 -19.74 18.43 -7.36
CA PHE A 51 -18.44 19.03 -7.07
C PHE A 51 -18.35 20.52 -7.40
N ALA A 52 -19.29 21.10 -8.14
CA ALA A 52 -19.36 22.53 -8.39
C ALA A 52 -19.91 23.33 -7.18
N GLU A 53 -20.52 22.66 -6.20
CA GLU A 53 -21.06 23.32 -5.01
C GLU A 53 -19.99 24.08 -4.23
N LYS A 54 -20.37 25.26 -3.75
CA LYS A 54 -19.45 26.14 -3.00
C LYS A 54 -19.03 25.48 -1.69
N GLU A 55 -19.93 24.80 -0.99
CA GLU A 55 -19.60 24.09 0.25
C GLU A 55 -18.54 23.01 0.00
N PHE A 56 -18.66 22.25 -1.09
CA PHE A 56 -17.65 21.25 -1.46
C PHE A 56 -16.30 21.89 -1.78
N GLN A 57 -16.26 22.93 -2.63
CA GLN A 57 -15.01 23.58 -3.01
C GLN A 57 -14.28 24.19 -1.81
N GLU A 58 -15.00 24.82 -0.89
CA GLU A 58 -14.43 25.39 0.33
C GLU A 58 -13.96 24.30 1.31
N GLY A 59 -14.77 23.25 1.50
CA GLY A 59 -14.41 22.11 2.33
C GLY A 59 -13.18 21.38 1.80
N TRP A 60 -13.10 21.19 0.49
CA TRP A 60 -11.96 20.55 -0.17
C TRP A 60 -10.69 21.40 -0.09
N ARG A 61 -10.80 22.72 -0.23
CA ARG A 61 -9.67 23.64 -0.05
C ARG A 61 -9.10 23.57 1.38
N LYS A 62 -9.97 23.56 2.40
CA LYS A 62 -9.56 23.42 3.81
C LYS A 62 -8.93 22.05 4.07
N TYR A 63 -9.52 20.98 3.57
CA TYR A 63 -8.95 19.64 3.68
C TYR A 63 -7.57 19.54 3.01
N SER A 64 -7.41 20.07 1.79
CA SER A 64 -6.15 19.96 1.04
C SER A 64 -5.02 20.77 1.66
N LYS A 65 -5.28 22.02 2.08
CA LYS A 65 -4.28 22.95 2.63
C LYS A 65 -4.06 22.82 4.14
N GLU A 66 -5.15 22.81 4.90
CA GLU A 66 -5.15 22.88 6.37
C GLU A 66 -5.31 21.51 7.03
N LYS A 67 -5.58 20.45 6.25
CA LYS A 67 -5.87 19.08 6.73
C LYS A 67 -7.10 18.99 7.64
N ASP A 68 -7.97 20.00 7.63
CA ASP A 68 -9.25 19.97 8.34
C ASP A 68 -10.31 19.25 7.51
N ALA A 69 -10.67 18.04 7.95
CA ALA A 69 -11.67 17.20 7.30
C ALA A 69 -13.12 17.52 7.73
N ARG A 70 -13.35 18.34 8.76
CA ARG A 70 -14.69 18.52 9.36
C ARG A 70 -15.73 19.11 8.40
N PRO A 71 -15.45 20.19 7.64
CA PRO A 71 -16.44 20.78 6.73
C PRO A 71 -16.82 19.82 5.61
N LEU A 72 -15.82 19.10 5.09
CA LEU A 72 -16.00 18.14 4.01
C LEU A 72 -16.70 16.86 4.49
N LYS A 73 -16.48 16.45 5.75
CA LYS A 73 -17.22 15.35 6.41
C LYS A 73 -18.71 15.64 6.44
N GLU A 74 -19.08 16.86 6.81
CA GLU A 74 -20.48 17.28 6.91
C GLU A 74 -21.14 17.29 5.53
N TRP A 75 -20.44 17.78 4.52
CA TRP A 75 -20.92 17.74 3.14
C TRP A 75 -21.17 16.30 2.65
N PHE A 76 -20.25 15.36 2.90
CA PHE A 76 -20.44 13.95 2.53
C PHE A 76 -21.58 13.27 3.29
N LYS A 77 -21.87 13.67 4.54
CA LYS A 77 -23.03 13.15 5.28
C LYS A 77 -24.36 13.60 4.66
N GLN A 78 -24.40 14.83 4.15
CA GLN A 78 -25.59 15.38 3.50
C GLN A 78 -25.79 14.79 2.10
N HIS A 79 -24.69 14.43 1.42
CA HIS A 79 -24.69 13.86 0.08
C HIS A 79 -24.29 12.38 0.11
N GLY A 80 -25.26 11.52 0.42
CA GLY A 80 -25.02 10.10 0.63
C GLY A 80 -24.41 9.37 -0.57
N THR A 81 -24.75 9.76 -1.81
CA THR A 81 -24.12 9.24 -3.04
C THR A 81 -23.71 10.40 -3.93
N VAL A 82 -22.47 10.39 -4.39
CA VAL A 82 -21.87 11.45 -5.20
C VAL A 82 -21.64 10.90 -6.61
N HIS A 83 -22.18 11.56 -7.62
CA HIS A 83 -21.93 11.24 -9.02
C HIS A 83 -20.73 12.02 -9.54
N ILE A 84 -19.81 11.37 -10.24
CA ILE A 84 -18.55 12.00 -10.63
C ILE A 84 -18.60 12.78 -11.95
N GLY A 85 -19.68 12.63 -12.72
CA GLY A 85 -19.87 13.34 -13.99
C GLY A 85 -18.74 13.06 -14.99
N GLU A 86 -18.09 14.12 -15.48
CA GLU A 86 -16.97 14.02 -16.41
C GLU A 86 -15.63 13.64 -15.74
N CYS A 87 -15.60 13.53 -14.41
CA CYS A 87 -14.39 13.13 -13.71
C CYS A 87 -14.14 11.62 -13.83
N LYS A 88 -12.88 11.19 -13.71
CA LYS A 88 -12.50 9.77 -13.73
C LYS A 88 -11.58 9.43 -12.58
N PHE A 89 -11.83 8.31 -11.90
CA PHE A 89 -10.89 7.80 -10.91
C PHE A 89 -9.65 7.23 -11.58
N LYS A 90 -8.50 7.45 -10.96
CA LYS A 90 -7.20 6.88 -11.32
C LYS A 90 -6.54 6.30 -10.08
N THR A 91 -6.09 5.06 -10.17
CA THR A 91 -5.30 4.41 -9.12
C THR A 91 -3.93 5.07 -9.02
N LEU A 92 -3.55 5.42 -7.81
CA LEU A 92 -2.20 5.84 -7.47
C LEU A 92 -1.39 4.57 -7.09
N PRO A 93 -0.07 4.54 -7.40
CA PRO A 93 0.76 3.40 -7.05
C PRO A 93 0.79 3.18 -5.52
N GLU A 94 0.90 1.90 -5.14
CA GLU A 94 1.23 1.35 -3.82
C GLU A 94 0.12 1.15 -2.78
N SER A 95 -0.32 -0.11 -2.65
CA SER A 95 -0.41 -0.91 -1.41
C SER A 95 -1.12 -2.24 -1.77
N GLU A 96 -0.78 -3.34 -1.09
CA GLU A 96 -1.39 -4.66 -1.32
C GLU A 96 -2.81 -4.71 -0.75
N GLU A 97 -3.06 -4.01 0.36
CA GLU A 97 -4.33 -4.01 1.09
C GLU A 97 -5.22 -2.79 0.82
N ILE A 98 -4.62 -1.63 0.49
CA ILE A 98 -5.33 -0.35 0.33
C ILE A 98 -5.02 0.23 -1.05
N GLN A 99 -6.05 0.60 -1.82
CA GLN A 99 -5.90 1.30 -3.09
C GLN A 99 -6.05 2.79 -2.87
N TYR A 100 -4.98 3.54 -3.10
CA TYR A 100 -5.05 5.00 -3.15
C TYR A 100 -5.64 5.42 -4.49
N LEU A 101 -6.62 6.32 -4.44
CA LEU A 101 -7.34 6.80 -5.60
C LEU A 101 -7.20 8.33 -5.70
N SER A 102 -7.16 8.81 -6.94
CA SER A 102 -7.32 10.23 -7.26
C SER A 102 -8.47 10.40 -8.23
N LEU A 103 -9.22 11.48 -8.09
CA LEU A 103 -10.31 11.83 -8.99
C LEU A 103 -9.84 12.96 -9.93
N ASP A 104 -9.76 12.64 -11.21
CA ASP A 104 -9.29 13.55 -12.26
C ASP A 104 -10.50 14.23 -12.91
N CYS A 105 -10.66 15.53 -12.69
CA CYS A 105 -11.77 16.33 -13.20
C CYS A 105 -11.26 17.40 -14.19
N PRO A 106 -12.12 17.93 -15.09
CA PRO A 106 -11.75 19.06 -15.94
C PRO A 106 -11.18 20.23 -15.12
N GLY A 107 -9.90 20.55 -15.35
CA GLY A 107 -9.22 21.67 -14.70
C GLY A 107 -8.76 21.44 -13.25
N LYS A 108 -9.03 20.27 -12.62
CA LYS A 108 -8.59 19.99 -11.24
C LYS A 108 -8.41 18.50 -10.95
N LYS A 109 -7.37 18.16 -10.19
CA LYS A 109 -7.15 16.81 -9.65
C LYS A 109 -7.40 16.77 -8.15
N LEU A 110 -8.31 15.91 -7.71
CA LEU A 110 -8.68 15.72 -6.31
C LEU A 110 -7.97 14.46 -5.78
N ASN A 111 -7.03 14.64 -4.86
CA ASN A 111 -6.27 13.55 -4.23
C ASN A 111 -6.78 13.29 -2.80
N GLY A 112 -6.46 12.13 -2.23
CA GLY A 112 -6.76 11.83 -0.83
C GLY A 112 -7.92 10.85 -0.65
N PHE A 113 -8.21 10.04 -1.65
CA PHE A 113 -9.19 8.95 -1.55
C PHE A 113 -8.49 7.61 -1.36
N VAL A 114 -9.12 6.71 -0.62
CA VAL A 114 -8.66 5.34 -0.42
C VAL A 114 -9.81 4.35 -0.51
N TYR A 115 -9.50 3.14 -0.97
CA TYR A 115 -10.44 2.03 -1.01
C TYR A 115 -9.78 0.77 -0.44
N SER A 116 -10.48 0.13 0.49
CA SER A 116 -10.02 -0.98 1.34
C SER A 116 -10.85 -2.26 1.15
N GLY A 117 -11.65 -2.34 0.08
CA GLY A 117 -12.51 -3.51 -0.16
C GLY A 117 -11.74 -4.72 -0.70
N GLU A 118 -12.37 -5.89 -0.58
CA GLU A 118 -11.76 -7.19 -0.91
C GLU A 118 -11.34 -7.32 -2.39
N GLU A 119 -12.13 -6.76 -3.31
CA GLU A 119 -11.84 -6.80 -4.74
C GLU A 119 -10.96 -5.63 -5.20
N ARG A 120 -9.88 -5.93 -5.93
CA ARG A 120 -9.01 -4.89 -6.49
C ARG A 120 -9.65 -4.20 -7.70
N LEU A 121 -9.73 -2.87 -7.68
CA LEU A 121 -10.25 -2.07 -8.79
C LEU A 121 -9.19 -2.00 -9.90
N ARG A 122 -9.45 -2.69 -11.00
CA ARG A 122 -8.54 -2.77 -12.16
C ARG A 122 -8.80 -1.66 -13.17
N SER A 123 -10.05 -1.24 -13.26
CA SER A 123 -10.57 -0.20 -14.14
C SER A 123 -11.35 0.85 -13.33
N PRO A 124 -10.70 1.58 -12.41
CA PRO A 124 -11.35 2.61 -11.59
C PRO A 124 -12.04 3.70 -12.42
N GLU A 125 -11.61 3.93 -13.66
CA GLU A 125 -12.18 4.90 -14.59
C GLU A 125 -13.65 4.60 -14.98
N ARG A 126 -14.14 3.39 -14.69
CA ARG A 126 -15.51 2.96 -14.97
C ARG A 126 -16.50 3.24 -13.84
N ILE A 127 -16.02 3.74 -12.71
CA ILE A 127 -16.85 4.09 -11.57
C ILE A 127 -17.56 5.41 -11.89
N ASP A 128 -18.88 5.47 -11.78
CA ASP A 128 -19.67 6.68 -12.05
C ASP A 128 -20.14 7.42 -10.79
N SER A 129 -20.05 6.75 -9.64
CA SER A 129 -20.55 7.24 -8.37
C SER A 129 -19.92 6.50 -7.19
N PHE A 130 -19.88 7.19 -6.05
CA PHE A 130 -19.30 6.66 -4.83
C PHE A 130 -20.00 7.21 -3.59
N ARG A 131 -19.77 6.53 -2.48
CA ARG A 131 -20.07 6.99 -1.14
C ARG A 131 -18.79 7.13 -0.34
N VAL A 132 -18.83 7.93 0.70
CA VAL A 132 -17.72 8.10 1.63
C VAL A 132 -18.11 7.51 2.97
N LYS A 133 -17.39 6.48 3.41
CA LYS A 133 -17.57 5.91 4.76
C LYS A 133 -17.15 6.91 5.82
N GLY A 134 -16.04 7.60 5.57
CA GLY A 134 -15.53 8.65 6.44
C GLY A 134 -14.05 8.94 6.24
N PRO A 135 -13.50 9.87 7.06
CA PRO A 135 -12.08 10.14 7.07
C PRO A 135 -11.35 9.05 7.86
N VAL A 136 -10.30 8.49 7.27
CA VAL A 136 -9.39 7.52 7.88
C VAL A 136 -7.99 8.11 7.98
N LYS A 137 -7.30 7.85 9.10
CA LYS A 137 -5.93 8.30 9.29
C LYS A 137 -4.98 7.18 8.88
N LEU A 138 -4.21 7.40 7.82
CA LEU A 138 -3.17 6.48 7.34
C LEU A 138 -1.82 7.16 7.50
N GLY A 139 -1.03 6.64 8.45
CA GLY A 139 0.24 7.26 8.86
C GLY A 139 0.03 8.69 9.40
N LYS A 140 0.66 9.66 8.72
CA LYS A 140 0.60 11.10 9.08
C LYS A 140 -0.51 11.86 8.35
N SER A 141 -1.23 11.23 7.44
CA SER A 141 -2.18 11.88 6.54
C SER A 141 -3.61 11.35 6.76
N VAL A 142 -4.60 12.20 6.51
CA VAL A 142 -6.02 11.83 6.57
C VAL A 142 -6.52 11.63 5.13
N TYR A 143 -7.18 10.52 4.87
CA TYR A 143 -7.76 10.15 3.59
C TYR A 143 -9.26 9.91 3.73
N TRP A 144 -10.00 9.93 2.63
CA TRP A 144 -11.41 9.60 2.56
C TRP A 144 -11.60 8.17 2.08
N GLU A 145 -12.12 7.31 2.95
CA GLU A 145 -12.42 5.93 2.59
C GLU A 145 -13.70 5.87 1.76
N LEU A 146 -13.57 5.27 0.58
CA LEU A 146 -14.63 5.14 -0.41
C LEU A 146 -15.37 3.82 -0.26
N GLU A 147 -16.66 3.87 -0.57
CA GLU A 147 -17.54 2.73 -0.74
C GLU A 147 -18.23 2.86 -2.09
N PHE A 148 -18.26 1.77 -2.86
CA PHE A 148 -18.84 1.73 -4.20
C PHE A 148 -20.06 0.79 -4.21
N SER A 149 -21.02 1.07 -5.09
CA SER A 149 -22.14 0.17 -5.33
C SER A 149 -21.65 -1.14 -5.98
N ALA A 150 -22.43 -2.21 -5.85
CA ALA A 150 -22.10 -3.50 -6.47
C ALA A 150 -21.95 -3.41 -8.01
N GLU A 151 -22.69 -2.52 -8.65
CA GLU A 151 -22.60 -2.25 -10.10
C GLU A 151 -21.25 -1.61 -10.45
N ASN A 152 -20.83 -0.61 -9.69
CA ASN A 152 -19.54 0.05 -9.87
C ASN A 152 -18.36 -0.86 -9.55
N LEU A 153 -18.47 -1.71 -8.52
CA LEU A 153 -17.46 -2.73 -8.23
C LEU A 153 -17.32 -3.72 -9.38
N LYS A 154 -18.42 -4.25 -9.91
CA LYS A 154 -18.38 -5.15 -11.08
C LYS A 154 -17.74 -4.48 -12.30
N ALA A 155 -18.11 -3.22 -12.57
CA ALA A 155 -17.56 -2.46 -13.69
C ALA A 155 -16.05 -2.24 -13.52
N ALA A 156 -15.60 -1.86 -12.32
CA ALA A 156 -14.21 -1.53 -12.03
C ALA A 156 -13.30 -2.75 -11.78
N SER A 157 -13.84 -3.89 -11.33
CA SER A 157 -13.09 -5.14 -11.14
C SER A 157 -12.89 -5.93 -12.44
N SER A 158 -13.72 -5.65 -13.45
CA SER A 158 -13.65 -6.33 -14.75
C SER A 158 -12.35 -6.00 -15.52
N LYS A 159 -11.85 -6.95 -16.33
CA LYS A 159 -10.65 -6.73 -17.16
C LYS A 159 -10.90 -5.58 -18.16
N PRO A 160 -9.89 -4.74 -18.45
CA PRO A 160 -9.99 -3.74 -19.50
C PRO A 160 -10.35 -4.43 -20.83
N MET A 161 -11.38 -3.95 -21.53
CA MET A 161 -11.64 -4.40 -22.90
C MET A 161 -10.51 -3.86 -23.81
N PRO A 162 -9.99 -4.67 -24.75
CA PRO A 162 -8.97 -4.22 -25.67
C PRO A 162 -9.64 -3.29 -26.71
N GLY A 163 -9.63 -1.98 -26.47
CA GLY A 163 -10.35 -1.06 -27.35
C GLY A 163 -9.97 0.41 -27.31
N ASP A 164 -9.43 0.96 -26.22
CA ASP A 164 -9.10 2.39 -26.15
C ASP A 164 -7.59 2.63 -26.11
N LYS A 165 -6.98 2.68 -27.29
CA LYS A 165 -5.69 3.34 -27.49
C LYS A 165 -5.90 4.86 -27.48
N SER A 166 -6.05 5.45 -26.30
CA SER A 166 -5.76 6.88 -26.16
C SER A 166 -4.31 7.02 -25.68
N ASN A 167 -3.48 7.50 -26.59
CA ASN A 167 -2.10 7.92 -26.33
C ASN A 167 -2.06 8.85 -25.11
N PRO A 168 -1.24 8.58 -24.08
CA PRO A 168 -0.80 9.62 -23.20
C PRO A 168 0.54 10.14 -23.75
N GLU A 169 0.49 11.27 -24.45
CA GLU A 169 1.61 12.22 -24.37
C GLU A 169 1.74 12.66 -22.90
N THR A 170 2.50 11.89 -22.13
CA THR A 170 2.98 12.36 -20.82
C THR A 170 3.98 13.48 -21.08
N LYS A 171 3.49 14.72 -21.07
CA LYS A 171 4.33 15.87 -20.73
C LYS A 171 4.88 15.63 -19.34
N LEU A 172 6.17 15.30 -19.29
CA LEU A 172 6.98 15.28 -18.08
C LEU A 172 6.80 16.64 -17.39
N VAL A 173 6.09 16.63 -16.27
CA VAL A 173 6.09 17.74 -15.34
C VAL A 173 7.41 17.62 -14.60
N ASP A 174 8.37 18.45 -15.01
CA ASP A 174 9.58 18.75 -14.25
C ASP A 174 9.19 19.36 -12.90
N LYS A 175 9.02 18.49 -11.92
CA LYS A 175 9.29 18.79 -10.52
C LYS A 175 10.23 17.71 -10.05
N ALA A 176 11.43 18.09 -9.67
CA ALA A 176 12.45 17.24 -9.06
C ALA A 176 11.81 16.29 -8.05
N SER A 177 11.47 15.08 -8.51
CA SER A 177 11.01 13.99 -7.67
C SER A 177 12.23 13.14 -7.42
N THR A 178 12.65 13.09 -6.17
CA THR A 178 13.61 12.14 -5.59
C THR A 178 13.08 10.69 -5.64
N VAL A 179 12.32 10.36 -6.69
CA VAL A 179 11.62 9.10 -6.88
C VAL A 179 12.41 8.33 -7.92
N ASN A 180 13.03 7.25 -7.49
CA ASN A 180 13.81 6.36 -8.33
C ASN A 180 12.88 5.54 -9.23
N PHE A 181 12.49 6.11 -10.38
CA PHE A 181 11.62 5.46 -11.36
C PHE A 181 12.22 4.16 -11.93
N GLY A 182 13.55 4.02 -11.92
CA GLY A 182 14.24 2.79 -12.31
C GLY A 182 13.92 1.66 -11.34
N LEU A 183 14.07 1.92 -10.03
CA LEU A 183 13.78 0.94 -8.99
C LEU A 183 12.29 0.56 -8.95
N GLN A 184 11.39 1.54 -9.08
CA GLN A 184 9.95 1.26 -9.17
C GLN A 184 9.62 0.36 -10.37
N TYR A 185 10.32 0.55 -11.48
CA TYR A 185 10.16 -0.29 -12.64
C TYR A 185 10.61 -1.73 -12.37
N PHE A 186 11.79 -1.93 -11.77
CA PHE A 186 12.26 -3.24 -11.32
C PHE A 186 11.23 -3.94 -10.42
N LEU A 187 10.77 -3.25 -9.37
CA LEU A 187 9.76 -3.76 -8.44
C LEU A 187 8.47 -4.19 -9.18
N SER A 188 8.05 -3.41 -10.18
CA SER A 188 6.85 -3.73 -10.95
C SER A 188 6.98 -4.99 -11.80
N ILE A 189 8.18 -5.28 -12.33
CA ILE A 189 8.46 -6.52 -13.07
C ILE A 189 8.57 -7.69 -12.10
N ALA A 190 9.36 -7.52 -11.05
CA ALA A 190 9.68 -8.59 -10.09
C ALA A 190 8.44 -9.10 -9.34
N LYS A 191 7.43 -8.24 -9.13
CA LYS A 191 6.13 -8.63 -8.55
C LYS A 191 5.18 -9.27 -9.57
N HIS A 192 5.21 -8.82 -10.82
CA HIS A 192 4.25 -9.22 -11.86
C HIS A 192 4.94 -9.49 -13.20
N PRO A 193 5.59 -10.66 -13.36
CA PRO A 193 6.41 -10.97 -14.53
C PRO A 193 5.64 -11.25 -15.82
N ILE A 194 4.32 -11.41 -15.76
CA ILE A 194 3.50 -11.87 -16.88
C ILE A 194 3.39 -10.77 -17.97
N ASP A 195 3.88 -11.11 -19.16
CA ASP A 195 3.64 -10.48 -20.48
C ASP A 195 3.90 -8.98 -20.58
N ARG A 196 5.11 -8.53 -20.23
CA ARG A 196 5.57 -7.17 -20.56
C ARG A 196 6.71 -7.23 -21.59
N PRO A 197 6.68 -6.40 -22.65
CA PRO A 197 7.81 -6.28 -23.55
C PRO A 197 9.03 -5.79 -22.76
N THR A 198 10.15 -6.51 -22.86
CA THR A 198 11.42 -6.13 -22.23
C THR A 198 11.96 -4.83 -22.85
N PRO A 199 12.07 -3.73 -22.09
CA PRO A 199 12.77 -2.54 -22.57
C PRO A 199 14.27 -2.79 -22.46
N LYS A 200 14.88 -3.19 -23.57
CA LYS A 200 16.34 -3.36 -23.64
C LYS A 200 17.04 -2.04 -23.35
N GLY A 201 18.08 -2.10 -22.52
CA GLY A 201 18.97 -0.97 -22.24
C GLY A 201 18.45 0.01 -21.19
N LYS A 202 17.39 -0.32 -20.46
CA LYS A 202 16.90 0.52 -19.36
C LYS A 202 17.83 0.41 -18.15
N GLU A 203 18.35 1.54 -17.71
CA GLU A 203 19.17 1.62 -16.50
C GLU A 203 18.29 1.66 -15.24
N ILE A 204 18.67 0.86 -14.25
CA ILE A 204 18.00 0.72 -12.97
C ILE A 204 19.01 1.01 -11.88
N PHE A 205 18.68 1.97 -11.03
CA PHE A 205 19.48 2.34 -9.88
C PHE A 205 18.88 1.67 -8.64
N PHE A 206 19.68 0.87 -7.95
CA PHE A 206 19.40 0.30 -6.64
C PHE A 206 19.99 1.24 -5.59
N ASP A 207 19.11 2.02 -4.96
CA ASP A 207 19.48 2.99 -3.92
C ASP A 207 19.33 2.37 -2.52
N SER A 208 19.48 3.19 -1.47
CA SER A 208 19.39 2.74 -0.07
C SER A 208 18.02 2.17 0.33
N SER A 209 16.97 2.35 -0.48
CA SER A 209 15.68 1.69 -0.26
C SER A 209 15.65 0.24 -0.73
N CYS A 210 16.54 -0.13 -1.65
CA CYS A 210 16.71 -1.50 -2.11
C CYS A 210 18.17 -1.79 -2.51
N PRO A 211 19.12 -1.81 -1.57
CA PRO A 211 20.48 -2.18 -1.87
C PRO A 211 20.60 -3.67 -2.22
N LEU A 212 21.70 -3.99 -2.88
CA LEU A 212 22.10 -5.35 -3.23
C LEU A 212 22.94 -5.95 -2.12
N LEU A 213 22.46 -7.07 -1.57
CA LEU A 213 23.17 -7.89 -0.60
C LEU A 213 24.08 -8.87 -1.33
N TYR A 214 25.39 -8.78 -1.13
CA TYR A 214 26.31 -9.71 -1.76
C TYR A 214 26.22 -11.10 -1.10
N LEU A 215 26.01 -12.13 -1.92
CA LEU A 215 25.84 -13.52 -1.48
C LEU A 215 27.10 -14.36 -1.64
N GLY A 216 27.97 -14.03 -2.59
CA GLY A 216 29.15 -14.83 -2.89
C GLY A 216 29.48 -14.88 -4.38
N LYS A 217 30.53 -15.64 -4.72
CA LYS A 217 30.94 -15.91 -6.10
C LYS A 217 30.35 -17.23 -6.57
N ASP A 218 29.74 -17.22 -7.74
CA ASP A 218 29.26 -18.41 -8.43
C ASP A 218 29.97 -18.56 -9.78
N ALA A 219 30.52 -19.73 -10.05
CA ALA A 219 31.10 -20.05 -11.35
C ALA A 219 30.14 -20.94 -12.14
N ASP A 220 29.78 -20.53 -13.36
CA ASP A 220 29.03 -21.42 -14.26
C ASP A 220 29.98 -22.49 -14.80
N PHE A 221 29.98 -23.65 -14.15
CA PHE A 221 30.89 -24.76 -14.43
C PHE A 221 30.71 -25.37 -15.84
N TYR A 222 29.49 -25.33 -16.38
CA TYR A 222 29.11 -26.17 -17.53
C TYR A 222 29.18 -25.50 -18.91
N TRP A 223 29.31 -24.18 -19.01
CA TRP A 223 29.11 -23.48 -20.30
C TRP A 223 30.24 -22.51 -20.65
N ASP A 224 30.48 -21.48 -19.83
CA ASP A 224 31.38 -20.38 -20.22
C ASP A 224 32.60 -20.17 -19.32
N LYS A 225 32.77 -20.99 -18.26
CA LYS A 225 33.78 -20.77 -17.19
C LYS A 225 33.79 -19.32 -16.68
N SER A 226 32.66 -18.63 -16.79
CA SER A 226 32.52 -17.23 -16.42
C SER A 226 32.26 -17.16 -14.92
N LEU A 227 32.99 -16.27 -14.26
CA LEU A 227 32.81 -15.96 -12.85
C LEU A 227 31.69 -14.94 -12.71
N TYR A 228 30.77 -15.17 -11.78
CA TYR A 228 29.70 -14.24 -11.46
C TYR A 228 29.74 -13.90 -9.98
N TYR A 229 29.44 -12.64 -9.68
CA TYR A 229 29.14 -12.17 -8.33
C TYR A 229 27.62 -12.20 -8.16
N SER A 230 27.16 -12.96 -7.16
CA SER A 230 25.75 -13.14 -6.86
C SER A 230 25.29 -12.18 -5.79
N PHE A 231 24.15 -11.54 -6.03
CA PHE A 231 23.54 -10.56 -5.15
C PHE A 231 22.06 -10.85 -4.97
N GLN A 232 21.51 -10.43 -3.84
CA GLN A 232 20.07 -10.40 -3.59
C GLN A 232 19.58 -8.96 -3.45
N ALA A 233 18.56 -8.58 -4.22
CA ALA A 233 17.85 -7.32 -4.01
C ALA A 233 17.10 -7.37 -2.68
N SER A 234 17.50 -6.53 -1.72
CA SER A 234 16.99 -6.57 -0.34
C SER A 234 15.50 -6.23 -0.19
N CYS A 235 14.91 -5.51 -1.15
CA CYS A 235 13.51 -5.10 -1.09
C CYS A 235 12.51 -6.18 -1.52
N LEU A 236 12.96 -7.28 -2.12
CA LEU A 236 12.09 -8.38 -2.59
C LEU A 236 12.75 -9.76 -2.41
N PRO A 237 13.20 -10.14 -1.20
CA PRO A 237 14.03 -11.33 -0.99
C PRO A 237 13.37 -12.66 -1.43
N ASP A 238 12.04 -12.72 -1.46
CA ASP A 238 11.27 -13.93 -1.77
C ASP A 238 10.96 -14.09 -3.28
N SER A 239 11.38 -13.15 -4.13
CA SER A 239 11.13 -13.20 -5.58
C SER A 239 12.28 -13.90 -6.31
N PRO A 240 12.02 -14.78 -7.30
CA PRO A 240 13.10 -15.31 -8.15
C PRO A 240 13.87 -14.21 -8.88
N TYR A 241 13.24 -13.06 -9.11
CA TYR A 241 13.86 -11.89 -9.74
C TYR A 241 14.75 -11.06 -8.81
N SER A 242 14.80 -11.39 -7.51
CA SER A 242 15.70 -10.73 -6.58
C SER A 242 17.14 -11.20 -6.73
N TRP A 243 17.35 -12.38 -7.31
CA TRP A 243 18.68 -12.90 -7.54
C TRP A 243 19.29 -12.23 -8.77
N ILE A 244 20.35 -11.48 -8.52
CA ILE A 244 21.07 -10.69 -9.51
C ILE A 244 22.45 -11.29 -9.64
N ARG A 245 22.82 -11.66 -10.86
CA ARG A 245 24.16 -12.18 -11.17
C ARG A 245 24.88 -11.16 -12.03
N ILE A 246 26.01 -10.67 -11.54
CA ILE A 246 26.87 -9.73 -12.24
C ILE A 246 28.08 -10.49 -12.74
N LYS A 247 28.30 -10.48 -14.06
CA LYS A 247 29.45 -11.16 -14.67
C LYS A 247 30.74 -10.40 -14.31
N ALA A 248 31.76 -11.14 -13.90
CA ALA A 248 33.10 -10.60 -13.70
C ALA A 248 33.73 -10.19 -15.05
N ASP A 249 34.66 -9.25 -15.01
CA ASP A 249 35.50 -8.93 -16.16
C ASP A 249 36.46 -10.08 -16.51
N LEU A 250 37.24 -9.90 -17.59
CA LEU A 250 38.23 -10.91 -18.02
C LEU A 250 39.31 -11.21 -16.98
N SER A 251 39.48 -10.33 -15.99
CA SER A 251 40.44 -10.46 -14.89
C SER A 251 39.79 -11.03 -13.62
N GLY A 252 38.49 -11.33 -13.63
CA GLY A 252 37.76 -11.86 -12.47
C GLY A 252 37.20 -10.80 -11.51
N ASN A 253 37.24 -9.52 -11.87
CA ASN A 253 36.81 -8.40 -11.02
C ASN A 253 35.39 -7.92 -11.32
N VAL A 254 34.79 -7.22 -10.36
CA VAL A 254 33.59 -6.40 -10.55
C VAL A 254 33.92 -4.94 -10.25
N LEU A 255 33.23 -4.00 -10.89
CA LEU A 255 33.44 -2.56 -10.66
C LEU A 255 32.68 -2.09 -9.42
N VAL A 256 33.41 -1.63 -8.42
CA VAL A 256 32.87 -0.95 -7.23
C VAL A 256 33.49 0.45 -7.15
N ASP A 257 32.68 1.51 -7.10
CA ASP A 257 33.13 2.91 -7.14
C ASP A 257 34.10 3.22 -8.30
N ASN A 258 33.85 2.61 -9.47
CA ASN A 258 34.73 2.65 -10.64
C ASN A 258 36.13 2.03 -10.43
N GLN A 259 36.31 1.21 -9.41
CA GLN A 259 37.54 0.44 -9.17
C GLN A 259 37.26 -1.07 -9.33
N PRO A 260 38.08 -1.80 -10.11
CA PRO A 260 37.96 -3.25 -10.19
C PRO A 260 38.31 -3.87 -8.84
N THR A 261 37.40 -4.69 -8.31
CA THR A 261 37.54 -5.35 -7.02
C THR A 261 37.22 -6.83 -7.14
N GLU A 262 38.06 -7.67 -6.54
CA GLU A 262 37.86 -9.13 -6.47
C GLU A 262 37.26 -9.58 -5.12
N GLU A 263 37.52 -8.81 -4.06
CA GLU A 263 37.18 -9.16 -2.69
C GLU A 263 35.97 -8.35 -2.21
N LEU A 264 34.78 -8.91 -2.35
CA LEU A 264 33.57 -8.41 -1.70
C LEU A 264 33.29 -9.24 -0.44
N GLN A 265 32.83 -8.59 0.61
CA GLN A 265 32.46 -9.26 1.86
C GLN A 265 31.03 -9.79 1.77
N GLU A 266 30.83 -11.10 1.98
CA GLU A 266 29.50 -11.69 2.03
C GLU A 266 28.60 -11.00 3.08
N GLY A 267 27.36 -10.72 2.69
CA GLY A 267 26.40 -9.96 3.49
C GLY A 267 26.59 -8.43 3.42
N ALA A 268 27.63 -7.92 2.77
CA ALA A 268 27.78 -6.49 2.54
C ALA A 268 26.68 -5.96 1.59
N ARG A 269 26.32 -4.70 1.80
CA ARG A 269 25.28 -4.00 1.06
C ARG A 269 25.92 -3.02 0.09
N TYR A 270 25.45 -3.05 -1.15
CA TYR A 270 25.93 -2.18 -2.21
C TYR A 270 24.77 -1.48 -2.88
N LEU A 271 24.97 -0.22 -3.21
CA LEU A 271 24.14 0.45 -4.21
C LEU A 271 24.58 -0.04 -5.58
N ALA A 272 23.70 -0.01 -6.56
CA ALA A 272 24.06 -0.48 -7.90
C ALA A 272 23.37 0.31 -9.00
N LYS A 273 24.05 0.45 -10.12
CA LYS A 273 23.47 0.84 -11.40
C LYS A 273 23.59 -0.35 -12.33
N LEU A 274 22.45 -0.94 -12.70
CA LEU A 274 22.39 -2.11 -13.59
C LEU A 274 21.58 -1.77 -14.83
N LYS A 275 22.01 -2.27 -15.99
CA LYS A 275 21.26 -2.10 -17.24
C LYS A 275 20.53 -3.38 -17.60
N LEU A 276 19.23 -3.27 -17.78
CA LEU A 276 18.36 -4.40 -18.10
C LEU A 276 18.58 -4.87 -19.54
N GLU A 277 18.94 -6.14 -19.70
CA GLU A 277 19.16 -6.77 -21.02
C GLU A 277 17.94 -7.57 -21.47
N SER A 278 17.48 -8.51 -20.64
CA SER A 278 16.29 -9.32 -20.90
C SER A 278 15.55 -9.65 -19.60
N VAL A 279 14.25 -9.91 -19.71
CA VAL A 279 13.44 -10.47 -18.61
C VAL A 279 13.00 -11.86 -19.05
N GLU A 280 13.47 -12.87 -18.34
CA GLU A 280 13.12 -14.27 -18.58
C GLU A 280 12.08 -14.74 -17.55
N LYS A 281 11.62 -15.98 -17.69
CA LYS A 281 10.55 -16.53 -16.84
C LYS A 281 10.98 -16.67 -15.37
N ASP A 282 12.28 -16.85 -15.14
CA ASP A 282 12.86 -17.21 -13.85
C ASP A 282 13.97 -16.24 -13.40
N LYS A 283 14.42 -15.33 -14.26
CA LYS A 283 15.48 -14.36 -13.94
C LYS A 283 15.39 -13.09 -14.78
N ILE A 284 16.08 -12.04 -14.35
CA ILE A 284 16.41 -10.88 -15.19
C ILE A 284 17.87 -11.01 -15.58
N VAL A 285 18.16 -10.82 -16.86
CA VAL A 285 19.53 -10.74 -17.37
C VAL A 285 19.93 -9.28 -17.39
N TRP A 286 21.10 -9.01 -16.80
CA TRP A 286 21.67 -7.70 -16.65
C TRP A 286 22.93 -7.59 -17.49
N SER A 287 23.05 -6.46 -18.18
CA SER A 287 24.26 -5.96 -18.83
C SER A 287 24.78 -4.77 -18.02
N ASP A 288 26.04 -4.36 -18.23
CA ASP A 288 26.63 -3.12 -17.70
C ASP A 288 26.29 -2.84 -16.21
N ALA A 289 27.14 -3.33 -15.31
CA ALA A 289 26.93 -3.22 -13.87
C ALA A 289 28.01 -2.35 -13.19
N GLU A 290 27.56 -1.37 -12.43
CA GLU A 290 28.39 -0.54 -11.55
C GLU A 290 27.88 -0.67 -10.12
N LEU A 291 28.75 -1.05 -9.19
CA LEU A 291 28.44 -1.11 -7.77
C LEU A 291 29.01 0.12 -7.07
N PHE A 292 28.37 0.52 -5.97
CA PHE A 292 28.85 1.58 -5.09
C PHE A 292 28.68 1.14 -3.64
N HIS A 293 29.55 1.61 -2.75
CA HIS A 293 29.34 1.40 -1.32
C HIS A 293 28.06 2.15 -0.85
N GLU A 294 27.27 1.50 0.01
CA GLU A 294 26.12 2.14 0.68
C GLU A 294 26.55 3.17 1.74
#